data_AF-A0ABD0NMG4-F1
#
_entry.id   AF-A0ABD0NMG4-F1
#
_cell.length_a   1.000
_cell.length_b   1.000
_cell.length_c   1.000
_cell.angle_alpha   90.00
_cell.angle_beta   90.00
_cell.angle_gamma   90.00
#
_symmetry.space_group_name_H-M   'P 1'
#
loop_
_entity.id
_entity.type
_entity.pdbx_description
1 polymer ?
#
loop_
_entity_poly.entity_id
_entity_poly.type
_entity_poly.pdbx_seq_one_letter_code
_entity_poly.pdbx_strand_id
1 'polypeptide(L)' 'MSTNVPVMVYIYGGGFLMVVLNLNNHLHDGQEIADRGNVIVVTFNYLVGSLGFLSSGDADAP' A
#
# COMPACT_ATOMS: atom_id res chain seq x y z
N MET A 1 -12.34 6.56 -22.75
CA MET A 1 -12.06 5.32 -22.00
C MET A 1 -10.61 4.96 -22.28
N SER A 2 -9.74 5.01 -21.27
CA SER A 2 -8.35 4.55 -21.42
C SER A 2 -8.34 3.01 -21.34
N THR A 3 -7.62 2.34 -22.24
CA THR A 3 -7.51 0.87 -22.26
C THR A 3 -6.04 0.49 -22.31
N ASN A 4 -5.65 -0.59 -21.62
CA ASN A 4 -4.26 -1.04 -21.48
C ASN A 4 -3.31 0.00 -20.84
N VAL A 5 -3.79 0.78 -19.88
CA VAL A 5 -2.93 1.67 -19.07
C VAL A 5 -2.15 0.86 -18.03
N PRO A 6 -0.89 1.24 -17.73
CA PRO A 6 -0.08 0.59 -16.72
C PRO A 6 -0.69 0.75 -15.31
N VAL A 7 -0.46 -0.26 -14.47
CA VAL A 7 -0.96 -0.30 -13.08
C VAL A 7 0.22 -0.13 -12.12
N MET A 8 0.14 0.88 -11.27
CA MET A 8 1.09 1.15 -10.20
C MET A 8 0.48 0.74 -8.86
N VAL A 9 1.07 -0.25 -8.22
CA VAL A 9 0.64 -0.72 -6.88
C VAL A 9 1.56 -0.10 -5.83
N TYR A 10 0.99 0.69 -4.92
CA TYR A 10 1.74 1.37 -3.87
C TYR A 10 1.50 0.71 -2.51
N ILE A 11 2.57 0.17 -1.93
CA ILE A 11 2.59 -0.43 -0.59
C ILE A 11 3.23 0.57 0.36
N TYR A 12 2.46 1.04 1.34
CA TYR A 12 2.95 2.04 2.29
C TYR A 12 3.99 1.44 3.25
N GLY A 13 5.00 2.24 3.58
CA GLY A 13 5.98 1.93 4.60
C GLY A 13 5.46 2.16 6.03
N GLY A 14 6.33 1.95 7.02
CA GLY A 14 5.99 2.05 8.45
C GLY A 14 6.68 1.01 9.32
N GLY A 15 7.79 0.44 8.83
CA GLY A 15 8.58 -0.57 9.54
C GLY A 15 7.82 -1.87 9.83
N PHE A 16 6.73 -2.13 9.11
CA PHE A 16 5.78 -3.22 9.39
C PHE A 16 5.10 -3.12 10.76
N LEU A 17 5.28 -2.04 11.51
CA LEU A 17 4.77 -1.88 12.88
C LEU A 17 3.56 -0.95 12.94
N MET A 18 3.54 0.06 12.08
CA MET A 18 2.50 1.08 12.08
C MET A 18 2.11 1.46 10.65
N VAL A 19 0.86 1.90 10.50
CA VAL A 19 0.35 2.44 9.26
C VAL A 19 0.65 3.94 9.25
N VAL A 20 1.49 4.40 8.33
CA VAL A 20 1.69 5.83 8.08
C VAL A 20 0.82 6.26 6.89
N LEU A 21 -0.46 5.92 6.94
CA LEU A 21 -1.44 6.42 5.98
C LEU A 21 -1.97 7.73 6.53
N ASN A 22 -1.34 8.83 6.12
CA ASN A 22 -1.86 10.16 6.37
C ASN A 22 -3.11 10.35 5.47
N LEU A 23 -4.26 9.81 5.89
CA LEU A 23 -5.52 9.80 5.13
C LEU A 23 -6.03 11.20 4.76
N ASN A 24 -5.50 12.26 5.38
CA ASN A 24 -5.89 13.65 5.19
C ASN A 24 -4.79 14.53 4.61
N ASN A 25 -3.65 13.97 4.18
CA ASN A 25 -2.54 14.77 3.64
C ASN A 25 -2.25 14.37 2.19
N HIS A 26 -2.11 15.37 1.33
CA HIS A 26 -1.82 15.29 -0.12
C HIS A 26 -0.57 14.45 -0.49
N LEU A 27 0.18 13.93 0.48
CA LEU A 27 1.40 13.15 0.27
C LEU A 27 1.16 11.77 -0.37
N HIS A 28 -0.05 11.22 -0.25
CA HIS A 28 -0.43 9.93 -0.84
C HIS A 28 -1.65 10.03 -1.76
N ASP A 29 -1.93 11.24 -2.26
CA ASP A 29 -3.02 11.43 -3.20
C ASP A 29 -2.68 10.74 -4.53
N GLY A 30 -3.25 9.55 -4.74
CA GLY A 30 -3.06 8.76 -5.95
C GLY A 30 -3.58 9.48 -7.20
N GLN A 31 -4.38 10.54 -7.04
CA GLN A 31 -4.93 11.32 -8.14
C GLN A 31 -3.86 12.08 -8.91
N GLU A 32 -2.91 12.75 -8.24
CA GLU A 32 -1.84 13.49 -8.93
C GLU A 32 -0.94 12.54 -9.76
N ILE A 33 -0.66 11.36 -9.22
CA ILE A 33 0.16 10.33 -9.89
C ILE A 33 -0.61 9.71 -11.06
N ALA A 34 -1.90 9.40 -10.88
CA ALA A 34 -2.75 8.85 -11.94
C ALA A 34 -2.89 9.84 -13.11
N ASP A 35 -3.14 11.11 -12.80
CA ASP A 35 -3.37 12.17 -13.79
C ASP A 35 -2.08 12.51 -14.55
N ARG A 36 -0.94 12.62 -13.87
CA ARG A 36 0.34 12.95 -14.52
C ARG A 36 0.98 11.76 -15.22
N GLY A 37 0.80 10.56 -14.69
CA GLY A 37 1.43 9.33 -15.17
C GLY A 37 0.62 8.58 -16.23
N ASN A 38 -0.66 8.91 -16.41
CA ASN A 38 -1.62 8.11 -17.18
C ASN A 38 -1.60 6.63 -16.74
N VAL A 39 -1.68 6.43 -15.43
CA VAL A 39 -1.57 5.12 -14.78
C VAL A 39 -2.78 4.87 -13.86
N ILE A 40 -3.10 3.61 -13.61
CA ILE A 40 -4.02 3.24 -12.53
C ILE A 40 -3.20 3.11 -11.25
N VAL A 41 -3.52 3.89 -10.21
CA VAL A 41 -2.87 3.79 -8.90
C VAL A 41 -3.74 2.94 -7.98
N VAL A 42 -3.15 1.88 -7.41
CA VAL A 42 -3.80 0.99 -6.46
C VAL A 42 -3.10 1.11 -5.10
N THR A 43 -3.88 1.42 -4.07
CA THR A 43 -3.47 1.39 -2.66
C THR A 43 -4.40 0.45 -1.90
N PHE A 44 -3.87 -0.21 -0.87
CA PHE A 44 -4.65 -1.12 -0.04
C PHE A 44 -4.07 -1.18 1.37
N ASN A 45 -4.90 -1.57 2.34
CA ASN A 45 -4.46 -1.79 3.71
C ASN A 45 -3.88 -3.20 3.86
N TYR A 46 -2.78 -3.33 4.60
CA TYR A 46 -2.23 -4.60 5.05
C TYR A 46 -2.06 -4.60 6.57
N LEU A 47 -2.12 -5.78 7.18
CA LEU A 47 -1.93 -5.95 8.62
C LEU A 47 -0.51 -5.56 9.03
N VAL A 48 -0.38 -4.90 10.18
CA VAL A 48 0.89 -4.44 10.74
C VAL A 48 1.05 -4.93 12.18
N GLY A 49 2.27 -4.85 12.70
CA GLY A 49 2.64 -5.30 14.03
C GLY A 49 2.52 -6.81 14.18
N SER A 50 2.32 -7.27 15.42
CA SER A 50 2.12 -8.69 15.72
C SER A 50 0.89 -9.28 15.01
N LEU A 51 -0.10 -8.48 14.64
CA LEU A 51 -1.27 -8.98 13.91
C LEU A 51 -0.93 -9.38 12.47
N GLY A 52 0.08 -8.76 11.85
CA GLY A 52 0.50 -9.08 10.49
C GLY A 52 1.79 -9.90 10.39
N PHE A 53 2.63 -9.86 11.42
CA PHE A 53 4.02 -10.33 11.34
C PHE A 53 4.47 -11.12 12.58
N LEU A 54 3.56 -11.61 13.42
CA LEU A 54 3.92 -12.53 14.49
C LEU A 54 4.24 -13.91 13.90
N SER A 55 5.44 -14.41 14.22
CA SER A 55 5.95 -15.72 13.83
C SER A 55 6.49 -16.44 15.07
N SER A 56 6.20 -17.73 15.17
CA SER A 56 6.82 -18.65 16.14
C SER A 56 8.02 -19.41 15.56
N GLY A 57 8.22 -19.34 14.23
CA GLY A 57 9.30 -20.00 13.50
C GLY A 57 9.02 -21.44 13.09
N ASP A 58 7.78 -21.93 13.25
CA ASP A 58 7.33 -23.23 12.72
C ASP A 58 6.27 -23.06 11.62
N ALA A 59 5.83 -24.16 11.02
CA ALA A 59 4.90 -24.11 9.88
C ALA A 59 3.46 -23.72 10.28
N ASP A 60 3.07 -23.89 11.54
CA ASP A 60 1.74 -23.58 12.05
C ASP A 60 1.62 -22.09 12.42
N ALA A 61 2.74 -21.47 12.80
CA ALA A 61 2.88 -20.03 12.97
C ALA A 61 4.22 -19.54 12.38
N PRO A 62 4.28 -19.37 11.04
CA PRO A 62 5.49 -19.03 10.28
C PRO A 62 5.91 -17.56 10.40
#